data_AF-A0A7J8ZAG9-F1
#
_entry.id   AF-A0A7J8ZAG9-F1
#
_cell.length_a   1.000
_cell.length_b   1.000
_cell.length_c   1.000
_cell.angle_alpha   90.00
_cell.angle_beta   90.00
_cell.angle_gamma   90.00
#
_symmetry.space_group_name_H-M   'P 1'
#
loop_
_entity.id
_entity.type
_entity.pdbx_description
1 polymer ?
#
loop_
_entity_poly.entity_id
_entity_poly.type
_entity_poly.pdbx_seq_one_letter_code
_entity_poly.pdbx_strand_id
1 'polypeptide(L)' 'IVNGSPRTFNNQLSVFAVLSNGMDPLKTPLLKVGFWVQVHNLPSGMYSESIAKQFGYFIGEFVEYDENHWKDKRNIYHF' A
#
# COMPACT_ATOMS: atom_id res chain seq x y z
N ILE A 1 3.62 12.06 -25.34
CA ILE A 1 3.03 11.17 -24.31
C ILE A 1 3.33 9.75 -24.76
N VAL A 2 4.16 9.00 -24.02
CA VAL A 2 4.46 7.61 -24.38
C VAL A 2 3.35 6.74 -23.81
N ASN A 3 2.45 6.31 -24.69
CA ASN A 3 1.44 5.29 -24.41
C ASN A 3 2.14 3.92 -24.31
N GLY A 4 1.92 3.20 -23.21
CA GLY A 4 2.21 1.77 -23.15
C GLY A 4 3.48 1.33 -22.40
N SER A 5 4.23 2.23 -21.76
CA SER A 5 5.19 1.73 -20.75
C SER A 5 4.40 1.27 -19.52
N PRO A 6 4.51 0.01 -19.07
CA PRO A 6 4.01 -0.35 -17.76
C PRO A 6 4.74 0.56 -16.79
N ARG A 7 4.02 1.43 -16.08
CA ARG A 7 4.60 2.17 -14.96
C ARG A 7 4.89 1.14 -13.87
N THR A 8 5.93 0.33 -14.05
CA THR A 8 6.63 -0.33 -12.96
C THR A 8 7.42 0.76 -12.27
N PHE A 9 6.72 1.65 -11.56
CA PHE A 9 7.35 2.27 -10.42
C PHE A 9 7.65 1.08 -9.51
N ASN A 10 8.92 0.69 -9.40
CA ASN A 10 9.35 -0.25 -8.37
C ASN A 10 8.88 0.38 -7.06
N ASN A 11 7.73 -0.09 -6.56
CA ASN A 11 6.79 0.57 -5.66
C ASN A 11 7.37 0.70 -4.23
N GLN A 12 8.60 1.20 -4.12
CA GLN A 12 9.35 1.37 -2.90
C GLN A 12 9.03 2.75 -2.34
N LEU A 13 7.99 2.81 -1.53
CA LEU A 13 7.68 4.00 -0.75
C LEU A 13 8.84 4.25 0.22
N SER A 14 9.59 5.31 -0.02
CA SER A 14 10.69 5.75 0.86
C SER A 14 10.17 6.82 1.80
N VAL A 15 10.27 6.58 3.11
CA VAL A 15 9.88 7.53 4.15
C VAL A 15 11.14 8.14 4.76
N PHE A 16 11.21 9.47 4.82
CA PHE A 16 12.36 10.20 5.36
C PHE A 16 11.97 10.97 6.62
N ALA A 17 12.78 10.84 7.67
CA ALA A 17 12.69 11.66 8.87
C ALA A 17 13.82 12.70 8.87
N VAL A 18 13.51 13.95 9.23
CA VAL A 18 14.54 14.97 9.46
C VAL A 18 15.05 14.83 10.89
N LEU A 19 16.37 14.71 11.06
CA LEU A 19 17.02 14.60 12.36
C LEU A 19 17.70 15.91 12.75
N SER A 20 17.51 16.34 14.00
CA SER A 20 18.26 17.44 14.61
C SER A 20 19.71 17.06 14.87
N ASN A 21 20.60 18.05 14.92
CA ASN A 21 22.02 17.84 15.23
C ASN A 21 22.21 17.16 16.59
N GLY A 22 23.04 16.12 16.61
CA GLY A 22 23.35 15.34 17.82
C GLY A 22 22.39 14.19 18.12
N MET A 23 21.32 13.98 17.33
CA MET A 23 20.51 12.76 17.44
C MET A 23 21.23 11.54 16.84
N ASP A 24 21.05 10.40 17.50
CA ASP A 24 21.50 9.09 17.02
C ASP A 24 20.47 8.50 16.06
N PRO A 25 20.79 8.32 14.77
CA PRO A 25 19.88 7.73 13.79
C PRO A 25 19.42 6.32 14.18
N LEU A 26 20.25 5.55 14.90
CA LEU A 26 19.92 4.19 15.32
C LEU A 26 18.89 4.15 16.47
N LYS A 27 18.68 5.28 17.16
CA LYS A 27 17.65 5.44 18.20
C LYS A 27 16.39 6.13 17.68
N THR A 28 16.36 6.53 16.40
CA THR A 28 15.18 7.13 15.79
C THR A 28 14.14 6.03 15.50
N PRO A 29 12.89 6.18 15.96
CA PRO A 29 11.82 5.24 15.62
C PRO A 29 11.64 5.13 14.11
N LEU A 30 11.47 3.91 13.60
CA LEU A 30 11.11 3.69 12.20
C LEU A 30 9.75 4.33 11.93
N LEU A 31 9.67 5.19 10.91
CA LEU A 31 8.41 5.74 10.46
C LEU A 31 7.65 4.67 9.69
N LYS A 32 6.47 4.30 10.20
CA LYS A 32 5.46 3.58 9.43
C LYS A 32 4.52 4.60 8.79
N VAL A 33 4.12 4.35 7.55
CA VAL A 33 3.11 5.16 6.87
C VAL A 33 2.03 4.23 6.33
N GLY A 34 0.80 4.55 6.68
CA GLY A 34 -0.36 3.91 6.11
C GLY A 34 -0.70 4.50 4.75
N PHE A 35 -0.91 3.66 3.76
CA PHE A 35 -1.34 4.09 2.42
C PHE A 35 -2.28 3.08 1.79
N TRP A 36 -3.07 3.58 0.85
CA TRP A 36 -4.04 2.81 0.08
C TRP A 36 -3.37 2.09 -1.10
N VAL A 37 -3.49 0.77 -1.16
CA VAL A 37 -2.99 -0.06 -2.26
C VAL A 37 -4.14 -0.53 -3.14
N GLN A 38 -4.13 -0.11 -4.39
CA GLN A 38 -5.12 -0.54 -5.37
C GLN A 38 -4.66 -1.79 -6.13
N VAL A 39 -5.44 -2.86 -6.06
CA VAL A 39 -5.14 -4.11 -6.80
C VAL A 39 -6.02 -4.24 -8.04
N HIS A 40 -5.37 -4.47 -9.18
CA HIS A 40 -6.00 -4.56 -10.50
C HIS A 40 -5.98 -5.98 -11.05
N ASN A 41 -6.88 -6.26 -12.01
CA ASN A 41 -6.94 -7.51 -12.76
C ASN A 41 -7.13 -8.78 -11.91
N LEU A 42 -7.79 -8.65 -10.75
CA LEU A 42 -8.19 -9.81 -9.95
C LEU A 42 -9.23 -10.66 -10.70
N PRO A 43 -9.12 -12.00 -10.64
CA PRO A 43 -10.16 -12.90 -11.13
C PRO A 43 -11.53 -12.61 -10.50
N SER A 44 -12.59 -12.90 -11.24
CA SER A 44 -13.95 -12.82 -10.71
C SER A 44 -14.11 -13.70 -9.47
N GLY A 45 -14.70 -13.15 -8.41
CA GLY A 45 -14.85 -13.84 -7.12
C GLY A 45 -13.74 -13.58 -6.09
N MET A 46 -12.66 -12.87 -6.46
CA MET A 46 -11.58 -12.48 -5.52
C MET A 46 -11.75 -11.08 -4.90
N TYR A 47 -13.00 -10.62 -4.77
CA TYR A 47 -13.34 -9.30 -4.21
C TYR A 47 -14.01 -9.45 -2.84
N SER A 48 -13.29 -10.04 -1.89
CA SER A 48 -13.76 -10.21 -0.52
C SER A 48 -12.78 -9.60 0.48
N GLU A 49 -13.29 -9.21 1.65
CA GLU A 49 -12.46 -8.78 2.78
C GLU A 49 -11.45 -9.86 3.20
N SER A 50 -11.79 -11.15 3.06
CA SER A 50 -10.87 -12.24 3.36
C SER A 50 -9.66 -12.29 2.42
N ILE A 51 -9.87 -11.99 1.13
CA ILE A 51 -8.78 -11.85 0.14
C ILE A 51 -8.02 -10.55 0.39
N ALA A 52 -8.72 -9.49 0.79
CA ALA A 52 -8.14 -8.22 1.18
C ALA A 52 -7.12 -8.34 2.32
N LYS A 53 -7.50 -9.03 3.38
CA LYS A 53 -6.64 -9.32 4.53
C LYS A 53 -5.43 -10.16 4.14
N GLN A 54 -5.57 -11.10 3.20
CA GLN A 54 -4.45 -11.93 2.73
C GLN A 54 -3.41 -11.12 1.95
N PHE A 55 -3.85 -10.32 0.97
CA PHE A 55 -2.95 -9.36 0.30
C PHE A 55 -2.38 -8.36 1.30
N GLY A 56 -3.23 -7.98 2.24
CA GLY A 56 -2.96 -7.35 3.50
C GLY A 56 -1.63 -7.82 4.14
N TYR A 57 -1.74 -8.92 4.87
CA TYR A 57 -0.62 -9.50 5.60
C TYR A 57 0.57 -9.91 4.72
N PHE A 58 0.36 -10.10 3.41
CA PHE A 58 1.47 -10.34 2.48
C PHE A 58 2.34 -9.11 2.24
N ILE A 59 1.73 -7.92 2.09
CA ILE A 59 2.46 -6.68 1.80
C ILE A 59 2.98 -6.03 3.10
N GLY A 60 2.22 -6.13 4.20
CA GLY A 60 2.55 -5.47 5.47
C GLY A 60 1.54 -5.79 6.58
N GLU A 61 1.06 -4.76 7.26
CA GLU A 61 0.09 -4.88 8.36
C GLU A 61 -1.30 -4.48 7.87
N PHE A 62 -2.25 -5.43 7.73
CA PHE A 62 -3.61 -5.05 7.34
C PHE A 62 -4.26 -4.15 8.40
N VAL A 63 -4.80 -3.02 7.96
CA VAL A 63 -5.52 -2.10 8.85
C VAL A 63 -7.00 -1.99 8.51
N GLU A 64 -7.36 -1.75 7.23
CA GLU A 64 -8.76 -1.51 6.82
C GLU A 64 -9.02 -1.94 5.37
N TYR A 65 -10.29 -2.26 5.10
CA TYR A 65 -10.85 -2.59 3.79
C TYR A 65 -12.06 -1.68 3.53
N ASP A 66 -12.05 -0.97 2.40
CA ASP A 66 -13.16 -0.12 1.98
C ASP A 66 -14.20 -0.92 1.19
N GLU A 67 -15.38 -1.12 1.79
CA GLU A 67 -16.54 -1.77 1.17
C GLU A 67 -17.35 -0.83 0.26
N ASN A 68 -17.17 0.49 0.38
CA ASN A 68 -18.13 1.49 -0.09
C ASN A 68 -17.70 2.32 -1.30
N HIS A 69 -16.87 1.81 -2.22
CA HIS A 69 -16.63 2.43 -3.52
C HIS A 69 -16.28 1.32 -4.53
N TRP A 70 -16.80 1.16 -5.74
CA TRP A 70 -17.51 1.99 -6.72
C TRP A 70 -17.93 1.01 -7.85
N LYS A 71 -18.80 1.39 -8.78
CA LYS A 71 -19.20 0.56 -9.95
C LYS A 71 -18.06 0.23 -10.94
N ASP A 72 -16.81 0.35 -10.53
CA ASP A 72 -15.60 0.02 -11.26
C ASP A 72 -14.60 -0.66 -10.32
N LYS A 73 -14.21 -1.88 -10.68
CA LYS A 73 -13.56 -2.91 -9.84
C LYS A 73 -12.20 -2.47 -9.29
N ARG A 74 -12.13 -1.92 -8.07
CA ARG A 74 -10.89 -1.44 -7.46
C ARG A 74 -10.86 -1.72 -5.96
N ASN A 75 -10.14 -2.77 -5.55
CA ASN A 75 -9.93 -3.09 -4.13
C ASN A 75 -8.78 -2.27 -3.58
N ILE A 76 -8.97 -1.69 -2.39
CA ILE A 76 -7.99 -0.85 -1.71
C ILE A 76 -7.61 -1.49 -0.36
N TYR A 77 -6.31 -1.64 -0.08
CA TYR A 77 -5.78 -2.22 1.18
C TYR A 77 -4.89 -1.23 1.93
N HIS A 78 -4.98 -1.16 3.26
CA HIS A 78 -4.15 -0.32 4.13
C HIS A 78 -3.08 -1.17 4.86
N PHE A 79 -1.80 -0.75 4.79
CA PHE A 79 -0.58 -1.39 5.34
C PHE A 79 0.08 -0.64 6.48
#